data_AF-A0A1M4UCP8-F1
#
_entry.id   AF-A0A1M4UCP8-F1
#
_cell.length_a   1.000
_cell.length_b   1.000
_cell.length_c   1.000
_cell.angle_alpha   90.00
_cell.angle_beta   90.00
_cell.angle_gamma   90.00
#
_symmetry.space_group_name_H-M   'P 1'
#
loop_
_entity.id
_entity.type
_entity.pdbx_description
1 polymer ?
#
loop_
_entity_poly.entity_id
_entity_poly.type
_entity_poly.pdbx_seq_one_letter_code
_entity_poly.pdbx_strand_id
1 'polypeptide(L)'
;MSVSNYSKVRKIMLTAGAVISLVSVFVIYPIEYSKSSYVSDFILSITGITIGTLLILYGLTGGLFIKYLGFLVLSAITGFFCWYFYPVADNWWSGVMALYCGIPSGIIAALLFFIIRYYLFFRNKAFPVDRSARNILFLKQLVLYFVLLAIVSVLFLKGGDWIYDIFQS
;
A
#
# COMPACT_ATOMS: atom_id res chain seq x y z
N MET A 1 -12.95 0.13 15.38
CA MET A 1 -14.36 0.11 14.93
C MET A 1 -14.67 -1.34 14.64
N SER A 2 -15.57 -2.00 15.38
CA SER A 2 -15.86 -3.40 15.10
C SER A 2 -16.53 -3.53 13.73
N VAL A 3 -16.14 -4.54 12.94
CA VAL A 3 -16.71 -4.82 11.61
C VAL A 3 -18.23 -5.06 11.71
N SER A 4 -18.72 -5.47 12.89
CA SER A 4 -20.15 -5.60 13.21
C SER A 4 -20.95 -4.32 12.93
N ASN A 5 -20.35 -3.13 13.14
CA ASN A 5 -21.01 -1.83 13.03
C ASN A 5 -20.97 -1.22 11.62
N TYR A 6 -20.49 -1.95 10.60
CA TYR A 6 -20.47 -1.45 9.22
C TYR A 6 -21.86 -1.51 8.60
N SER A 7 -22.18 -0.51 7.76
CA SER A 7 -23.40 -0.54 6.95
C SER A 7 -23.41 -1.74 6.00
N LYS A 8 -24.61 -2.20 5.62
CA LYS A 8 -24.76 -3.35 4.70
C LYS A 8 -23.93 -3.17 3.42
N VAL A 9 -23.97 -1.98 2.83
CA VAL A 9 -23.19 -1.62 1.62
C VAL A 9 -21.69 -1.79 1.85
N ARG A 10 -21.14 -1.33 2.97
CA ARG A 10 -19.70 -1.45 3.26
C ARG A 10 -19.25 -2.89 3.44
N LYS A 11 -20.08 -3.73 4.07
CA LYS A 11 -19.80 -5.16 4.23
C LYS A 11 -19.75 -5.84 2.86
N ILE A 12 -20.74 -5.57 2.00
CA ILE A 12 -20.80 -6.12 0.64
C ILE A 12 -19.57 -5.72 -0.19
N MET A 13 -19.19 -4.45 -0.16
CA MET A 13 -18.01 -3.97 -0.91
C MET A 13 -16.72 -4.64 -0.42
N LEU A 14 -16.57 -4.81 0.90
CA LEU A 14 -15.39 -5.46 1.48
C LEU A 14 -15.33 -6.95 1.13
N THR A 15 -16.46 -7.67 1.18
CA THR A 15 -16.52 -9.09 0.79
C THR A 15 -16.30 -9.26 -0.71
N ALA A 16 -16.93 -8.43 -1.54
CA ALA A 16 -16.77 -8.49 -3.00
C ALA A 16 -15.32 -8.20 -3.39
N GLY A 17 -14.70 -7.16 -2.81
CA GLY A 17 -13.30 -6.83 -3.07
C GLY A 17 -12.34 -7.95 -2.65
N ALA A 18 -12.59 -8.60 -1.50
CA ALA A 18 -11.79 -9.75 -1.06
C ALA A 18 -11.92 -10.94 -2.01
N VAL A 19 -13.15 -11.30 -2.41
CA VAL A 19 -13.40 -12.41 -3.35
C VAL A 19 -12.75 -12.13 -4.70
N ILE A 20 -12.94 -10.93 -5.26
CA ILE A 20 -12.34 -10.54 -6.54
C ILE A 20 -10.81 -10.65 -6.46
N SER A 21 -10.20 -10.11 -5.39
CA SER A 21 -8.75 -10.17 -5.21
C SER A 21 -8.23 -11.61 -5.13
N LEU A 22 -8.92 -12.49 -4.40
CA LEU A 22 -8.56 -13.91 -4.28
C LEU A 22 -8.69 -14.64 -5.62
N VAL A 23 -9.78 -14.42 -6.35
CA VAL A 23 -9.98 -15.03 -7.68
C VAL A 23 -8.92 -14.53 -8.66
N SER A 24 -8.59 -13.23 -8.64
CA SER A 24 -7.55 -12.67 -9.49
C SER A 24 -6.18 -13.28 -9.24
N VAL A 25 -5.80 -13.47 -7.97
CA VAL A 25 -4.48 -14.03 -7.60
C VAL A 25 -4.40 -15.54 -7.78
N PHE A 26 -5.44 -16.29 -7.40
CA PHE A 26 -5.36 -17.75 -7.33
C PHE A 26 -5.91 -18.48 -8.56
N VAL A 27 -6.74 -17.81 -9.38
CA VAL A 27 -7.38 -18.45 -10.54
C VAL A 27 -6.97 -17.76 -11.82
N ILE A 28 -7.17 -16.45 -11.92
CA ILE A 28 -6.92 -15.71 -13.16
C ILE A 28 -5.42 -15.60 -13.44
N TYR A 29 -4.61 -15.25 -12.44
CA TYR A 29 -3.17 -15.10 -12.61
C TYR A 29 -2.46 -16.36 -13.09
N PRO A 30 -2.68 -17.56 -12.53
CA PRO A 30 -2.08 -18.79 -13.06
C PRO A 30 -2.50 -19.10 -14.51
N ILE A 31 -3.76 -18.82 -14.86
CA ILE A 31 -4.27 -19.03 -16.23
C ILE A 31 -3.58 -18.07 -17.20
N GLU A 32 -3.47 -16.79 -16.86
CA GLU A 32 -2.76 -15.80 -17.68
C GLU A 32 -1.27 -16.13 -17.76
N TYR A 33 -0.63 -16.50 -16.64
CA TYR A 33 0.78 -16.90 -16.57
C TYR A 33 1.12 -18.05 -17.51
N SER A 34 0.23 -19.03 -17.64
CA SER A 34 0.44 -20.18 -18.54
C SER A 34 0.43 -19.83 -20.04
N LYS A 35 -0.06 -18.65 -20.40
CA LYS A 35 -0.25 -18.20 -21.79
C LYS A 35 0.53 -16.94 -22.14
N SER A 36 1.07 -16.25 -21.14
CA SER A 36 1.70 -14.94 -21.31
C SER A 36 3.17 -15.06 -21.68
N SER A 37 3.62 -14.15 -22.55
CA SER A 37 5.04 -13.93 -22.85
C SER A 37 5.53 -12.60 -22.31
N TYR A 38 4.61 -11.67 -22.02
CA TYR A 38 4.91 -10.32 -21.55
C TYR A 38 4.06 -9.93 -20.34
N VAL A 39 4.54 -8.97 -19.56
CA VAL A 39 3.81 -8.42 -18.39
C VAL A 39 2.50 -7.72 -18.82
N SER A 40 2.44 -7.21 -20.05
CA SER A 40 1.23 -6.62 -20.63
C SER A 40 0.07 -7.60 -20.77
N ASP A 41 0.33 -8.90 -20.72
CA ASP A 41 -0.67 -9.93 -20.95
C ASP A 41 -1.51 -10.22 -19.70
N PHE A 42 -1.09 -9.72 -18.52
CA PHE A 42 -1.76 -9.92 -17.22
C PHE A 42 -2.90 -8.92 -16.98
N ILE A 43 -3.65 -8.55 -18.01
CA ILE A 43 -4.64 -7.47 -17.95
C ILE A 43 -5.73 -7.82 -16.93
N LEU A 44 -6.28 -9.03 -16.94
CA LEU A 44 -7.39 -9.38 -16.03
C LEU A 44 -6.91 -9.53 -14.59
N SER A 45 -5.70 -10.05 -14.38
CA SER A 45 -5.11 -10.14 -13.05
C SER A 45 -4.87 -8.75 -12.45
N ILE A 46 -4.22 -7.85 -13.19
CA ILE A 46 -3.90 -6.50 -12.71
C ILE A 46 -5.18 -5.70 -12.48
N THR A 47 -6.13 -5.72 -13.42
CA THR A 47 -7.39 -4.99 -13.29
C THR A 47 -8.23 -5.53 -12.14
N GLY A 48 -8.33 -6.85 -11.99
CA GLY A 48 -9.08 -7.48 -10.91
C GLY A 48 -8.49 -7.19 -9.52
N ILE A 49 -7.16 -7.28 -9.37
CA ILE A 49 -6.48 -6.88 -8.13
C ILE A 49 -6.72 -5.40 -7.82
N THR A 50 -6.62 -4.53 -8.83
CA THR A 50 -6.85 -3.08 -8.67
C THR A 50 -8.26 -2.77 -8.21
N ILE A 51 -9.27 -3.33 -8.88
CA ILE A 51 -10.68 -3.16 -8.49
C ILE A 51 -10.93 -3.74 -7.10
N GLY A 52 -10.40 -4.95 -6.84
CA GLY A 52 -10.52 -5.62 -5.55
C GLY A 52 -9.96 -4.79 -4.40
N THR A 53 -8.74 -4.24 -4.56
CA THR A 53 -8.12 -3.37 -3.55
C THR A 53 -8.87 -2.05 -3.36
N LEU A 54 -9.38 -1.43 -4.42
CA LEU A 54 -10.20 -0.22 -4.30
C LEU A 54 -11.50 -0.48 -3.53
N LEU A 55 -12.16 -1.61 -3.79
CA LEU A 55 -13.37 -2.02 -3.08
C LEU A 55 -13.10 -2.32 -1.60
N ILE A 56 -11.99 -3.00 -1.29
CA ILE A 56 -11.56 -3.22 0.10
C ILE A 56 -11.26 -1.89 0.79
N LEU A 57 -10.53 -0.99 0.13
CA LEU A 57 -10.21 0.33 0.67
C LEU A 57 -11.49 1.13 0.96
N TYR A 58 -12.45 1.14 0.02
CA TYR A 58 -13.75 1.77 0.21
C TYR A 58 -14.54 1.13 1.37
N GLY A 59 -14.60 -0.19 1.43
CA GLY A 59 -15.26 -0.93 2.51
C GLY A 59 -14.70 -0.59 3.90
N LEU A 60 -13.37 -0.52 4.02
CA LEU A 60 -12.66 -0.21 5.26
C LEU A 60 -12.79 1.26 5.69
N THR A 61 -12.72 2.20 4.74
CA THR A 61 -12.63 3.64 5.04
C THR A 61 -13.97 4.37 4.99
N GLY A 62 -14.96 3.85 4.24
CA GLY A 62 -16.29 4.43 4.11
C GLY A 62 -16.25 5.88 3.60
N GLY A 63 -16.91 6.80 4.31
CA GLY A 63 -16.98 8.23 3.92
C GLY A 63 -15.65 8.98 3.94
N LEU A 64 -14.58 8.38 4.45
CA LEU A 64 -13.23 8.96 4.42
C LEU A 64 -12.40 8.47 3.21
N PHE A 65 -12.98 7.66 2.32
CA PHE A 65 -12.30 7.03 1.18
C PHE A 65 -11.40 7.99 0.39
N ILE A 66 -11.92 9.15 -0.01
CA ILE A 66 -11.17 10.14 -0.80
C ILE A 66 -9.92 10.64 -0.06
N LYS A 67 -9.97 10.77 1.28
CA LYS A 67 -8.80 11.20 2.07
C LYS A 67 -7.72 10.12 2.11
N TYR A 68 -8.12 8.86 2.24
CA TYR A 68 -7.17 7.73 2.22
C TYR A 68 -6.58 7.51 0.83
N LEU A 69 -7.39 7.62 -0.22
CA LEU A 69 -6.93 7.57 -1.60
C LEU A 69 -5.97 8.71 -1.92
N GLY A 70 -6.30 9.94 -1.50
CA GLY A 70 -5.42 11.09 -1.67
C GLY A 70 -4.09 10.94 -0.93
N PHE A 71 -4.09 10.37 0.28
CA PHE A 71 -2.85 10.07 0.99
C PHE A 71 -2.02 8.98 0.28
N LEU A 72 -2.65 7.97 -0.30
CA LEU A 72 -1.98 6.93 -1.06
C LEU A 72 -1.30 7.52 -2.31
N VAL A 73 -1.98 8.41 -3.04
CA VAL A 73 -1.40 9.13 -4.19
C VAL A 73 -0.24 10.02 -3.74
N LEU A 74 -0.40 10.79 -2.65
CA LEU A 74 0.66 11.64 -2.12
C LEU A 74 1.89 10.81 -1.69
N SER A 75 1.64 9.63 -1.12
CA SER A 75 2.69 8.71 -0.72
C SER A 75 3.43 8.10 -1.91
N ALA A 76 2.71 7.73 -2.99
CA ALA A 76 3.32 7.31 -4.24
C ALA A 76 4.22 8.39 -4.85
N ILE A 77 3.76 9.65 -4.86
CA ILE A 77 4.55 10.81 -5.31
C ILE A 77 5.78 11.01 -4.42
N THR A 78 5.62 10.89 -3.10
CA THR A 78 6.73 11.01 -2.15
C THR A 78 7.79 9.93 -2.38
N GLY A 79 7.35 8.67 -2.56
CA GLY A 79 8.23 7.55 -2.87
C GLY A 79 8.97 7.74 -4.19
N PHE A 80 8.28 8.22 -5.24
CA PHE A 80 8.89 8.61 -6.50
C PHE A 80 10.01 9.64 -6.29
N PHE A 81 9.75 10.74 -5.59
CA PHE A 81 10.77 11.77 -5.35
C PHE A 81 11.96 11.26 -4.52
N CYS A 82 11.70 10.46 -3.48
CA CYS A 82 12.76 9.86 -2.68
C CYS A 82 13.72 9.02 -3.52
N TRP A 83 13.20 8.25 -4.47
CA TRP A 83 14.01 7.43 -5.37
C TRP A 83 14.62 8.22 -6.53
N TYR A 84 13.92 9.21 -7.06
CA TYR A 84 14.42 10.05 -8.15
C TYR A 84 15.68 10.83 -7.76
N PHE A 85 15.74 11.32 -6.52
CA PHE A 85 16.90 12.01 -5.98
C PHE A 85 17.93 11.08 -5.32
N TYR A 86 17.69 9.77 -5.30
CA TYR A 86 18.64 8.82 -4.73
C TYR A 86 19.77 8.56 -5.74
N PRO A 87 21.05 8.78 -5.38
CA PRO A 87 22.17 8.79 -6.33
C PRO A 87 22.65 7.36 -6.67
N VAL A 88 21.78 6.53 -7.22
CA VAL A 88 22.10 5.14 -7.60
C VAL A 88 22.35 4.97 -9.09
N ALA A 89 21.81 5.85 -9.94
CA ALA A 89 21.91 5.69 -11.38
C ALA A 89 22.02 7.05 -12.09
N ASP A 90 22.56 7.04 -13.30
CA ASP A 90 22.61 8.20 -14.19
C ASP A 90 21.21 8.83 -14.34
N ASN A 91 21.15 10.14 -14.61
CA ASN A 91 19.91 10.95 -14.64
C ASN A 91 18.73 10.35 -15.43
N TRP A 92 18.99 9.46 -16.39
CA TRP A 92 17.96 8.76 -17.16
C TRP A 92 17.39 7.52 -16.42
N TRP A 93 18.24 6.74 -15.77
CA TRP A 93 17.86 5.51 -15.06
C TRP A 93 17.24 5.81 -13.69
N SER A 94 17.55 6.96 -13.09
CA SER A 94 16.91 7.40 -11.83
C SER A 94 15.39 7.54 -11.97
N GLY A 95 14.91 8.06 -13.11
CA GLY A 95 13.48 8.16 -13.41
C GLY A 95 12.80 6.80 -13.51
N VAL A 96 13.43 5.83 -14.18
CA VAL A 96 12.92 4.47 -14.31
C VAL A 96 12.86 3.77 -12.96
N MET A 97 13.93 3.87 -12.16
CA MET A 97 13.97 3.31 -10.81
C MET A 97 12.94 3.96 -9.88
N ALA A 98 12.71 5.27 -10.01
CA ALA A 98 11.68 5.96 -9.26
C ALA A 98 10.26 5.50 -9.61
N LEU A 99 9.99 5.16 -10.87
CA LEU A 99 8.71 4.58 -11.28
C LEU A 99 8.55 3.13 -10.79
N TYR A 100 9.58 2.29 -10.96
CA TYR A 100 9.49 0.85 -10.64
C TYR A 100 9.63 0.54 -9.16
N CYS A 101 10.43 1.30 -8.41
CA CYS A 101 10.67 1.06 -6.99
C CYS A 101 10.03 2.15 -6.11
N GLY A 102 10.10 3.41 -6.53
CA GLY A 102 9.59 4.54 -5.75
C GLY A 102 8.07 4.57 -5.62
N ILE A 103 7.32 4.43 -6.71
CA ILE A 103 5.85 4.41 -6.67
C ILE A 103 5.35 3.20 -5.84
N PRO A 104 5.77 1.95 -6.10
CA PRO A 104 5.29 0.81 -5.32
C PRO A 104 5.68 0.88 -3.84
N SER A 105 6.90 1.31 -3.52
CA SER A 105 7.33 1.46 -2.12
C SER A 105 6.50 2.50 -1.36
N GLY A 106 6.16 3.63 -2.00
CA GLY A 106 5.23 4.61 -1.46
C GLY A 106 3.85 4.02 -1.18
N ILE A 107 3.26 3.35 -2.17
CA ILE A 107 1.93 2.72 -2.03
C ILE A 107 1.92 1.71 -0.87
N ILE A 108 2.91 0.81 -0.81
CA ILE A 108 3.01 -0.21 0.23
C ILE A 108 3.23 0.43 1.61
N ALA A 109 4.09 1.44 1.71
CA ALA A 109 4.32 2.17 2.96
C ALA A 109 3.03 2.86 3.46
N ALA A 110 2.23 3.46 2.58
CA ALA A 110 0.95 4.04 2.94
C ALA A 110 -0.05 3.00 3.45
N LEU A 111 -0.14 1.84 2.80
CA LEU A 111 -1.02 0.74 3.22
C LEU A 111 -0.63 0.20 4.60
N LEU A 112 0.66 -0.06 4.82
CA LEU A 112 1.19 -0.49 6.13
C LEU A 112 0.95 0.58 7.19
N PHE A 113 1.18 1.84 6.85
CA PHE A 113 0.92 2.97 7.75
C PHE A 113 -0.56 3.01 8.17
N PHE A 114 -1.51 2.80 7.24
CA PHE A 114 -2.93 2.76 7.60
C PHE A 114 -3.27 1.61 8.56
N ILE A 115 -2.72 0.42 8.31
CA ILE A 115 -2.93 -0.75 9.17
C ILE A 115 -2.36 -0.49 10.57
N ILE A 116 -1.10 -0.09 10.66
CA ILE A 116 -0.42 0.15 11.94
C ILE A 116 -1.07 1.32 12.68
N ARG A 117 -1.42 2.40 11.97
CA ARG A 117 -2.11 3.56 12.55
C ARG A 117 -3.44 3.15 13.18
N TYR A 118 -4.19 2.28 12.51
CA TYR A 118 -5.45 1.76 13.03
C TYR A 118 -5.23 0.98 14.34
N TYR A 119 -4.24 0.09 14.40
CA TYR A 119 -3.97 -0.73 15.58
C TYR A 119 -3.37 0.06 16.75
N LEU A 120 -2.38 0.93 16.50
CA LEU A 120 -1.64 1.64 17.56
C LEU A 120 -2.37 2.87 18.10
N PHE A 121 -2.99 3.67 17.23
CA PHE A 121 -3.50 5.00 17.64
C PHE A 121 -5.01 5.06 17.83
N PHE A 122 -5.79 4.18 17.19
CA PHE A 122 -7.26 4.22 17.26
C PHE A 122 -7.87 3.21 18.23
N ARG A 123 -7.07 2.40 18.92
CA ARG A 123 -7.56 1.39 19.88
C ARG A 123 -8.06 2.00 21.20
N ASN A 124 -7.50 3.13 21.66
CA ASN A 124 -7.89 3.81 22.89
C ASN A 124 -8.48 5.20 22.62
N LYS A 125 -9.78 5.25 22.29
CA LYS A 125 -10.55 6.51 22.13
C LYS A 125 -11.01 7.14 23.45
N ALA A 126 -10.61 6.59 24.60
CA ALA A 126 -11.18 6.94 25.90
C ALA A 126 -10.76 8.32 26.44
N PHE A 127 -9.71 8.94 25.89
CA PHE A 127 -9.18 10.18 26.44
C PHE A 127 -9.26 11.32 25.42
N PRO A 128 -9.92 12.45 25.75
CA PRO A 128 -9.86 13.66 24.92
C PRO A 128 -8.40 14.11 24.84
N VAL A 129 -7.86 14.19 23.63
CA VAL A 129 -6.47 14.55 23.39
C VAL A 129 -6.36 16.07 23.33
N ASP A 130 -5.63 16.67 24.27
CA ASP A 130 -5.35 18.11 24.28
C ASP A 130 -4.69 18.61 22.99
N ARG A 131 -4.81 19.92 22.73
CA ARG A 131 -4.31 20.56 21.48
C ARG A 131 -2.80 20.36 21.29
N SER A 132 -2.01 20.37 22.37
CA SER A 132 -0.56 20.09 22.37
C SER A 132 -0.26 18.61 22.09
N ALA A 133 -0.98 17.70 22.75
CA ALA A 133 -0.85 16.26 22.55
C ALA A 133 -1.22 15.83 21.12
N ARG A 134 -2.13 16.55 20.45
CA ARG A 134 -2.47 16.34 19.03
C ARG A 134 -1.28 16.60 18.08
N ASN A 135 -0.51 17.65 18.31
CA ASN A 135 0.66 17.96 17.47
C ASN A 135 1.76 16.91 17.67
N ILE A 136 1.98 16.47 18.90
CA ILE A 136 2.93 15.40 19.22
C ILE A 136 2.49 14.09 18.55
N LEU A 137 1.20 13.77 18.57
CA LEU A 137 0.65 12.57 17.94
C LEU A 137 0.76 12.62 16.41
N PHE A 138 0.56 13.80 15.80
CA PHE A 138 0.81 14.00 14.37
C PHE A 138 2.30 13.78 14.03
N LEU A 139 3.22 14.35 14.83
CA LEU A 139 4.65 14.17 14.63
C LEU A 139 5.05 12.69 14.74
N LYS A 140 4.52 11.96 15.74
CA LYS A 140 4.72 10.51 15.88
C LYS A 140 4.20 9.73 14.67
N GLN A 141 3.06 10.12 14.12
CA GLN A 141 2.50 9.49 12.91
C GLN A 141 3.36 9.80 11.67
N LEU A 142 3.87 11.02 11.54
CA LEU A 142 4.75 11.43 10.46
C LEU A 142 6.08 10.68 10.51
N VAL A 143 6.71 10.60 11.69
CA VAL A 143 7.94 9.82 11.91
C VAL A 143 7.70 8.34 11.59
N LEU A 144 6.61 7.76 12.09
CA LEU A 144 6.25 6.37 11.78
C LEU A 144 6.11 6.14 10.26
N TYR A 145 5.45 7.05 9.55
CA TYR A 145 5.31 6.95 8.10
C TYR A 145 6.66 6.96 7.38
N PHE A 146 7.57 7.90 7.73
CA PHE A 146 8.89 7.94 7.11
C PHE A 146 9.76 6.73 7.46
N VAL A 147 9.65 6.20 8.67
CA VAL A 147 10.32 4.95 9.06
C VAL A 147 9.80 3.78 8.22
N LEU A 148 8.49 3.66 8.03
CA LEU A 148 7.91 2.62 7.17
C LEU A 148 8.35 2.79 5.71
N LEU A 149 8.33 4.01 5.19
CA LEU A 149 8.78 4.29 3.83
C LEU A 149 10.25 3.92 3.64
N ALA A 150 11.11 4.21 4.62
CA ALA A 150 12.52 3.82 4.59
C ALA A 150 12.69 2.30 4.60
N ILE A 151 12.00 1.58 5.50
CA ILE A 151 12.04 0.11 5.57
C ILE A 151 11.60 -0.49 4.24
N VAL A 152 10.45 -0.08 3.72
CA VAL A 152 9.93 -0.59 2.44
C VAL A 152 10.87 -0.24 1.29
N SER A 153 11.40 0.97 1.24
CA SER A 153 12.36 1.36 0.20
C SER A 153 13.64 0.52 0.25
N VAL A 154 14.16 0.20 1.44
CA VAL A 154 15.32 -0.70 1.59
C VAL A 154 15.00 -2.11 1.10
N LEU A 155 13.79 -2.63 1.36
CA LEU A 155 13.36 -3.93 0.83
C LEU A 155 13.33 -3.94 -0.70
N PHE A 156 12.87 -2.85 -1.33
CA PHE A 156 12.89 -2.69 -2.78
C PHE A 156 14.30 -2.51 -3.34
N LEU A 157 15.18 -1.78 -2.64
CA LEU A 157 16.59 -1.61 -3.03
C LEU A 157 17.35 -2.93 -3.04
N LYS A 158 17.07 -3.80 -2.07
CA LYS A 158 17.64 -5.15 -2.00
C LYS A 158 16.97 -6.16 -2.94
N GLY A 159 16.04 -5.71 -3.78
CA GLY A 159 15.64 -6.39 -5.00
C GLY A 159 14.99 -7.75 -4.86
N GLY A 160 14.35 -8.08 -3.73
CA GLY A 160 13.72 -9.41 -3.56
C GLY A 160 14.71 -10.59 -3.48
N ASP A 161 15.98 -10.39 -3.81
CA ASP A 161 17.07 -11.38 -3.77
C ASP A 161 17.39 -11.87 -2.36
N TRP A 162 17.02 -11.14 -1.31
CA TRP A 162 17.11 -11.63 0.07
C TRP A 162 16.43 -12.99 0.27
N ILE A 163 15.34 -13.30 -0.45
CA ILE A 163 14.72 -14.63 -0.40
C ILE A 163 15.63 -15.67 -1.05
N TYR A 164 16.23 -15.37 -2.21
CA TYR A 164 17.17 -16.27 -2.86
C TYR A 164 18.46 -16.46 -2.04
N ASP A 165 18.98 -15.40 -1.43
CA ASP A 165 20.18 -15.44 -0.57
C ASP A 165 19.95 -16.21 0.73
N ILE A 166 18.76 -16.13 1.33
CA ILE A 166 18.40 -16.88 2.56
C ILE A 166 18.19 -18.37 2.29
N PHE A 167 17.70 -18.74 1.11
CA PHE A 167 17.45 -20.14 0.75
C PHE A 167 18.60 -20.80 -0.04
N GLN A 168 19.65 -20.06 -0.42
CA GLN A 168 20.87 -20.58 -1.04
C GLN A 168 22.08 -20.66 -0.07
N SER A 169 21.92 -20.27 1.20
CA SER A 169 22.90 -20.51 2.27
C SER A 169 22.64 -21.82 3.00
#